data_AF-A0A8N1S5U9-F1
#
_entry.id   AF-A0A8N1S5U9-F1
#
_cell.length_a   1.000
_cell.length_b   1.000
_cell.length_c   1.000
_cell.angle_alpha   90.00
_cell.angle_beta   90.00
_cell.angle_gamma   90.00
#
_symmetry.space_group_name_H-M   'P 1'
#
loop_
_entity.id
_entity.type
_entity.pdbx_description
1 polymer ?
#
loop_
_entity_poly.entity_id
_entity_poly.type
_entity_poly.pdbx_seq_one_letter_code
_entity_poly.pdbx_strand_id
1 'polypeptide(L)'
;MLEGLPELLKGNALSWYRNNENEWSGWDDFLTDFRRYFLPRRYQIKLAQEIRDRRQHPGETFSQYVTHMFTLMRRAGNHSTLEKIDRLYENMRAEYKMFVRINERTTLHDLTDQATEYEEIQKAREIENKKGRECRRVNTAAPSQPIPI
;
A
#
# COMPACT_ATOMS: atom_id res chain seq x y z
N MET A 1 1.22 -32.01 20.46
CA MET A 1 1.69 -30.61 20.35
C MET A 1 0.62 -29.65 19.77
N LEU A 2 -0.68 -30.00 19.78
CA LEU A 2 -1.78 -29.12 19.33
C LEU A 2 -2.92 -28.98 20.36
N GLU A 3 -2.70 -29.37 21.62
CA GLU A 3 -3.75 -29.59 22.63
C GLU A 3 -4.61 -28.37 22.96
N GLY A 4 -4.08 -27.15 22.83
CA GLY A 4 -4.84 -25.91 23.08
C GLY A 4 -5.56 -25.34 21.87
N LEU A 5 -5.32 -25.86 20.66
CA LEU A 5 -5.91 -25.32 19.45
C LEU A 5 -7.45 -25.49 19.35
N PRO A 6 -8.03 -26.63 19.78
CA PRO A 6 -9.49 -26.81 19.80
C PRO A 6 -10.23 -25.70 20.56
N GLU A 7 -9.64 -25.19 21.64
CA GLU A 7 -10.24 -24.15 22.50
C GLU A 7 -10.38 -22.79 21.79
N LEU A 8 -9.60 -22.57 20.73
CA LEU A 8 -9.62 -21.34 19.93
C LEU A 8 -10.62 -21.41 18.75
N LEU A 9 -11.14 -22.61 18.43
CA LEU A 9 -12.00 -22.84 17.28
C LEU A 9 -13.46 -23.00 17.73
N LYS A 10 -14.39 -22.56 16.87
CA LYS A 10 -15.83 -22.66 17.12
C LYS A 10 -16.59 -23.10 15.87
N GLY A 11 -17.76 -23.69 16.08
CA GLY A 11 -18.66 -24.12 15.01
C GLY A 11 -17.96 -25.05 14.02
N ASN A 12 -18.18 -24.79 12.73
CA ASN A 12 -17.68 -25.63 11.64
C ASN A 12 -16.15 -25.78 11.62
N ALA A 13 -15.40 -24.79 12.11
CA ALA A 13 -13.94 -24.87 12.17
C ALA A 13 -13.45 -25.87 13.22
N LEU A 14 -14.14 -25.95 14.37
CA LEU A 14 -13.84 -26.94 15.40
C LEU A 14 -14.23 -28.36 14.94
N SER A 15 -15.39 -28.49 14.29
CA SER A 15 -15.80 -29.78 13.71
C SER A 15 -14.82 -30.26 12.65
N TRP A 16 -14.35 -29.36 11.78
CA TRP A 16 -13.30 -29.67 10.81
C TRP A 16 -12.01 -30.10 11.51
N TYR A 17 -11.55 -29.39 12.55
CA TYR A 17 -10.34 -29.76 13.27
C TYR A 17 -10.39 -31.20 13.83
N ARG A 18 -11.45 -31.53 14.59
CA ARG A 18 -11.62 -32.86 15.22
C ARG A 18 -11.65 -34.01 14.20
N ASN A 19 -12.11 -33.75 12.98
CA ASN A 19 -12.18 -34.77 11.94
C ASN A 19 -10.82 -35.04 11.27
N ASN A 20 -9.87 -34.10 11.34
CA ASN A 20 -8.60 -34.17 10.61
C ASN A 20 -7.38 -34.26 11.56
N GLU A 21 -7.55 -34.09 12.87
CA GLU A 21 -6.45 -34.00 13.84
C GLU A 21 -5.53 -35.22 13.88
N ASN A 22 -6.07 -36.41 13.58
CA ASN A 22 -5.31 -37.66 13.56
C ASN A 22 -4.37 -37.78 12.34
N GLU A 23 -4.54 -36.93 11.32
CA GLU A 23 -3.72 -36.93 10.10
C GLU A 23 -2.46 -36.07 10.24
N TRP A 24 -2.36 -35.23 11.28
CA TRP A 24 -1.27 -34.28 11.44
C TRP A 24 -0.20 -34.78 12.40
N SER A 25 1.04 -34.83 11.94
CA SER A 25 2.21 -35.17 12.77
C SER A 25 2.85 -33.94 13.42
N GLY A 26 2.49 -32.74 12.95
CA GLY A 26 3.02 -31.50 13.49
C GLY A 26 2.22 -30.26 13.10
N TRP A 27 2.72 -29.10 13.53
CA TRP A 27 2.11 -27.80 13.27
C TRP A 27 2.07 -27.44 11.78
N ASP A 28 3.08 -27.85 11.01
CA ASP A 28 3.14 -27.57 9.57
C ASP A 28 2.10 -28.35 8.76
N ASP A 29 1.77 -29.57 9.18
CA ASP A 29 0.70 -30.37 8.56
C ASP A 29 -0.67 -29.70 8.79
N PHE A 30 -0.93 -29.32 10.05
CA PHE A 30 -2.12 -28.54 10.41
C PHE A 30 -2.22 -27.25 9.58
N LEU A 31 -1.14 -26.46 9.52
CA LEU A 31 -1.14 -25.19 8.78
C LEU A 31 -1.40 -25.40 7.29
N THR A 32 -0.86 -26.47 6.72
CA THR A 32 -1.04 -26.81 5.31
C THR A 32 -2.51 -27.12 5.01
N ASP A 33 -3.14 -27.98 5.79
CA ASP A 33 -4.54 -28.33 5.60
C ASP A 33 -5.50 -27.21 5.98
N PHE A 34 -5.20 -26.46 7.04
CA PHE A 34 -5.96 -25.28 7.44
C PHE A 34 -6.00 -24.25 6.31
N ARG A 35 -4.83 -23.96 5.71
CA ARG A 35 -4.76 -23.06 4.55
C ARG A 35 -5.50 -23.62 3.36
N ARG A 36 -5.40 -24.93 3.09
CA ARG A 36 -6.08 -25.56 1.96
C ARG A 36 -7.60 -25.53 2.09
N TYR A 37 -8.12 -25.70 3.30
CA TYR A 37 -9.56 -25.76 3.56
C TYR A 37 -10.20 -24.37 3.66
N PHE A 38 -9.55 -23.43 4.38
CA PHE A 38 -10.14 -22.12 4.67
C PHE A 38 -9.73 -21.02 3.69
N LEU A 39 -8.63 -21.19 2.93
CA LEU A 39 -8.26 -20.21 1.91
C LEU A 39 -8.74 -20.65 0.53
N PRO A 40 -9.17 -19.71 -0.34
CA PRO A 40 -9.47 -20.02 -1.72
C PRO A 40 -8.27 -20.70 -2.43
N ARG A 41 -8.54 -21.66 -3.33
CA ARG A 41 -7.52 -22.47 -4.05
C ARG A 41 -6.37 -21.66 -4.69
N ARG A 42 -6.63 -20.42 -5.10
CA ARG A 42 -5.64 -19.53 -5.73
C ARG A 42 -5.31 -18.31 -4.86
N TYR A 43 -5.54 -18.38 -3.54
CA TYR A 43 -5.37 -17.24 -2.64
C TYR A 43 -3.95 -16.66 -2.71
N GLN A 44 -2.92 -17.49 -2.60
CA GLN A 44 -1.53 -17.04 -2.68
C GLN A 44 -1.20 -16.42 -4.05
N ILE A 45 -1.68 -17.03 -5.14
CA ILE A 45 -1.48 -16.52 -6.51
C ILE A 45 -2.17 -15.16 -6.68
N LYS A 46 -3.42 -15.03 -6.21
CA LYS A 46 -4.19 -13.79 -6.28
C LYS A 46 -3.51 -12.68 -5.47
N LEU A 47 -3.01 -13.02 -4.28
CA LEU A 47 -2.34 -12.06 -3.42
C LEU A 47 -1.00 -11.59 -4.03
N ALA A 48 -0.23 -12.49 -4.63
CA ALA A 48 0.98 -12.13 -5.37
C ALA A 48 0.70 -11.24 -6.58
N GLN A 49 -0.41 -11.50 -7.31
CA GLN A 49 -0.90 -10.63 -8.37
C GLN A 49 -1.30 -9.26 -7.83
N GLU A 50 -2.04 -9.21 -6.72
CA GLU A 50 -2.46 -7.97 -6.08
C GLU A 50 -1.24 -7.12 -5.66
N ILE A 51 -0.22 -7.72 -5.04
CA ILE A 51 1.05 -7.03 -4.73
C ILE A 51 1.72 -6.52 -6.00
N ARG A 52 1.79 -7.36 -7.05
CA ARG A 52 2.42 -7.00 -8.31
C ARG A 52 1.70 -5.83 -8.97
N ASP A 53 0.37 -5.83 -8.98
CA ASP A 53 -0.46 -4.90 -9.74
C ASP A 53 -0.78 -3.61 -8.95
N ARG A 54 -0.60 -3.63 -7.63
CA ARG A 54 -0.81 -2.47 -6.77
C ARG A 54 0.16 -1.34 -7.11
N ARG A 55 -0.30 -0.37 -7.90
CA ARG A 55 0.38 0.91 -8.18
C ARG A 55 -0.13 2.00 -7.26
N GLN A 56 0.71 2.96 -6.89
CA GLN A 56 0.26 4.18 -6.21
C GLN A 56 -0.75 4.93 -7.10
N HIS A 57 -1.92 5.25 -6.55
CA HIS A 57 -2.99 5.91 -7.30
C HIS A 57 -2.78 7.44 -7.40
N PRO A 58 -3.37 8.12 -8.41
CA PRO A 58 -3.40 9.59 -8.43
C PRO A 58 -4.09 10.14 -7.18
N GLY A 59 -3.45 11.11 -6.52
CA GLY A 59 -3.95 11.71 -5.27
C GLY A 59 -3.74 10.86 -4.01
N GLU A 60 -3.20 9.65 -4.12
CA GLU A 60 -2.82 8.83 -2.97
C GLU A 60 -1.44 9.28 -2.44
N THR A 61 -1.37 9.56 -1.13
CA THR A 61 -0.09 9.90 -0.50
C THR A 61 0.83 8.68 -0.43
N PHE A 62 2.13 8.93 -0.39
CA PHE A 62 3.11 7.87 -0.33
C PHE A 62 2.94 7.00 0.93
N SER A 63 2.63 7.60 2.09
CA SER A 63 2.39 6.86 3.33
C SER A 63 1.16 5.94 3.26
N GLN A 64 0.07 6.39 2.62
CA GLN A 64 -1.12 5.56 2.37
C GLN A 64 -0.79 4.38 1.47
N TYR A 65 -0.07 4.65 0.38
CA TYR A 65 0.41 3.65 -0.55
C TYR A 65 1.30 2.59 0.12
N VAL A 66 2.31 3.00 0.89
CA VAL A 66 3.23 2.12 1.61
C VAL A 66 2.46 1.23 2.60
N THR A 67 1.53 1.81 3.36
CA THR A 67 0.73 1.08 4.34
C THR A 67 -0.11 -0.02 3.69
N HIS A 68 -0.76 0.29 2.57
CA HIS A 68 -1.51 -0.69 1.80
C HIS A 68 -0.60 -1.79 1.23
N MET A 69 0.53 -1.41 0.62
CA MET A 69 1.48 -2.37 0.06
C MET A 69 2.03 -3.32 1.14
N PHE A 70 2.41 -2.80 2.30
CA PHE A 70 2.90 -3.62 3.41
C PHE A 70 1.84 -4.54 4.00
N THR A 71 0.58 -4.10 4.04
CA THR A 71 -0.52 -4.97 4.45
C THR A 71 -0.65 -6.17 3.53
N LEU A 72 -0.51 -5.97 2.21
CA LEU A 72 -0.52 -7.06 1.23
C LEU A 72 0.69 -7.98 1.38
N MET A 73 1.90 -7.42 1.43
CA MET A 73 3.14 -8.19 1.57
C MET A 73 3.20 -8.98 2.88
N ARG A 74 2.68 -8.41 3.98
CA ARG A 74 2.58 -9.11 5.27
C ARG A 74 1.67 -10.33 5.17
N ARG A 75 0.57 -10.26 4.42
CA ARG A 75 -0.35 -11.39 4.20
C ARG A 75 0.25 -12.47 3.31
N ALA A 76 1.11 -12.10 2.35
CA ALA A 76 1.82 -13.04 1.50
C ALA A 76 2.99 -13.73 2.23
N GLY A 77 3.56 -13.05 3.23
CA GLY A 77 4.70 -13.53 4.00
C GLY A 77 6.03 -13.38 3.26
N ASN A 78 7.14 -13.57 3.97
CA ASN A 78 8.48 -13.80 3.43
C ASN A 78 9.01 -12.79 2.39
N HIS A 79 8.76 -11.49 2.57
CA HIS A 79 9.45 -10.45 1.79
C HIS A 79 10.60 -9.85 2.61
N SER A 80 11.80 -9.91 2.06
CA SER A 80 12.97 -9.21 2.58
C SER A 80 12.78 -7.69 2.53
N THR A 81 13.56 -6.95 3.31
CA THR A 81 13.53 -5.48 3.28
C THR A 81 13.86 -4.94 1.89
N LEU A 82 14.81 -5.58 1.19
CA LEU A 82 15.20 -5.19 -0.16
C LEU A 82 14.05 -5.37 -1.15
N GLU A 83 13.40 -6.54 -1.17
CA GLU A 83 12.25 -6.80 -2.06
C GLU A 83 11.08 -5.85 -1.80
N LYS A 84 10.88 -5.44 -0.54
CA LYS A 84 9.88 -4.43 -0.18
C LYS A 84 10.22 -3.08 -0.79
N ILE A 85 11.46 -2.63 -0.67
CA ILE A 85 11.93 -1.34 -1.21
C ILE A 85 11.84 -1.34 -2.74
N ASP A 86 12.34 -2.41 -3.38
CA ASP A 86 12.28 -2.57 -4.84
C ASP A 86 10.84 -2.53 -5.32
N ARG A 87 9.94 -3.30 -4.71
CA ARG A 87 8.52 -3.31 -5.09
C ARG A 87 7.86 -1.95 -4.85
N LEU A 88 8.16 -1.28 -3.74
CA LEU A 88 7.62 0.06 -3.46
C LEU A 88 8.05 1.05 -4.54
N TYR A 89 9.34 1.05 -4.89
CA TYR A 89 9.88 1.92 -5.92
C TYR A 89 9.37 1.59 -7.32
N GLU A 90 9.32 0.32 -7.70
CA GLU A 90 8.77 -0.10 -9.00
C GLU A 90 7.34 0.40 -9.18
N ASN A 91 6.53 0.28 -8.13
CA ASN A 91 5.10 0.53 -8.19
C ASN A 91 4.67 1.94 -7.77
N MET A 92 5.59 2.81 -7.33
CA MET A 92 5.29 4.22 -7.07
C MET A 92 5.07 5.00 -8.38
N ARG A 93 4.39 6.15 -8.30
CA ARG A 93 4.13 7.00 -9.47
C ARG A 93 5.43 7.57 -10.03
N ALA A 94 5.50 7.69 -11.35
CA ALA A 94 6.68 8.20 -12.06
C ALA A 94 7.10 9.60 -11.60
N GLU A 95 6.14 10.44 -11.23
CA GLU A 95 6.41 11.79 -10.69
C GLU A 95 7.26 11.76 -9.42
N TYR A 96 7.03 10.78 -8.54
CA TYR A 96 7.87 10.61 -7.36
C TYR A 96 9.26 10.07 -7.73
N LYS A 97 9.36 9.19 -8.73
CA LYS A 97 10.66 8.65 -9.22
C LYS A 97 11.59 9.72 -9.78
N MET A 98 11.06 10.84 -10.26
CA MET A 98 11.88 11.97 -10.71
C MET A 98 12.59 12.68 -9.55
N PHE A 99 12.05 12.57 -8.33
CA PHE A 99 12.56 13.22 -7.13
C PHE A 99 13.36 12.27 -6.24
N VAL A 100 12.84 11.05 -6.08
CA VAL A 100 13.42 10.01 -5.23
C VAL A 100 14.67 9.42 -5.87
N ARG A 101 15.74 9.31 -5.08
CA ARG A 101 17.01 8.69 -5.49
C ARG A 101 17.23 7.39 -4.73
N ILE A 102 17.32 6.29 -5.47
CA ILE A 102 17.64 4.97 -4.92
C ILE A 102 19.10 4.60 -5.15
N ASN A 103 19.71 4.00 -4.13
CA ASN A 103 20.99 3.32 -4.16
C ASN A 103 20.93 2.07 -3.26
N GLU A 104 22.01 1.28 -3.22
CA GLU A 104 22.08 0.03 -2.45
C GLU A 104 21.88 0.19 -0.93
N ARG A 105 22.05 1.41 -0.40
CA ARG A 105 21.90 1.73 1.03
C ARG A 105 20.57 2.39 1.35
N THR A 106 19.72 2.62 0.35
CA THR A 106 18.42 3.26 0.56
C THR A 106 17.60 2.43 1.54
N THR A 107 17.19 3.09 2.61
CA THR A 107 16.27 2.50 3.59
C THR A 107 14.83 2.90 3.27
N LEU A 108 13.89 2.22 3.92
CA LEU A 108 12.49 2.61 3.87
C LEU A 108 12.26 4.04 4.40
N HIS A 109 13.03 4.45 5.40
CA HIS A 109 12.93 5.79 5.98
C HIS A 109 13.32 6.84 4.95
N ASP A 110 14.47 6.66 4.28
CA ASP A 110 14.94 7.58 3.23
C ASP A 110 13.91 7.73 2.11
N LEU A 111 13.30 6.61 1.69
CA LEU A 111 12.27 6.61 0.66
C LEU A 111 11.02 7.38 1.10
N THR A 112 10.63 7.26 2.37
CA THR A 112 9.48 7.96 2.95
C THR A 112 9.74 9.45 3.10
N ASP A 113 10.93 9.83 3.55
CA ASP A 113 11.33 11.23 3.71
C ASP A 113 11.33 11.97 2.37
N GLN A 114 12.01 11.40 1.36
CA GLN A 114 12.07 12.00 0.03
C GLN A 114 10.68 12.13 -0.61
N ALA A 115 9.82 11.13 -0.43
CA ALA A 115 8.45 11.19 -0.94
C ALA A 115 7.60 12.24 -0.20
N THR A 116 7.82 12.42 1.11
CA THR A 116 7.12 13.44 1.91
C THR A 116 7.55 14.84 1.49
N GLU A 117 8.85 15.08 1.31
CA GLU A 117 9.37 16.35 0.82
C GLU A 117 8.81 16.70 -0.56
N TYR A 118 8.74 15.72 -1.47
CA TYR A 118 8.08 15.90 -2.77
C TYR A 118 6.61 16.34 -2.63
N GLU A 119 5.85 15.72 -1.74
CA GLU A 119 4.44 16.06 -1.51
C GLU A 119 4.26 17.47 -0.94
N GLU A 120 5.15 17.91 -0.05
CA GLU A 120 5.17 19.28 0.49
C GLU A 120 5.42 20.31 -0.62
N ILE A 121 6.39 20.03 -1.50
CA ILE A 121 6.69 20.88 -2.66
C ILE A 121 5.47 20.96 -3.60
N GLN A 122 4.79 19.84 -3.87
CA GLN A 122 3.58 19.86 -4.70
C GLN A 122 2.46 20.68 -4.06
N LYS A 123 2.21 20.49 -2.75
CA LYS A 123 1.21 21.29 -2.02
C LYS A 123 1.52 22.78 -2.06
N ALA A 124 2.78 23.17 -1.88
CA ALA A 124 3.20 24.57 -1.98
C ALA A 124 2.94 25.16 -3.37
N ARG A 125 3.29 24.43 -4.45
CA ARG A 125 3.02 24.84 -5.84
C ARG A 125 1.54 24.96 -6.14
N GLU A 126 0.71 24.05 -5.62
CA GLU A 126 -0.75 24.12 -5.78
C GLU A 126 -1.34 25.36 -5.11
N ILE A 127 -0.87 25.71 -3.91
CA ILE A 127 -1.29 26.91 -3.18
C ILE A 127 -0.91 28.17 -3.96
N GLU A 128 0.32 28.24 -4.47
CA GLU A 128 0.78 29.36 -5.29
C GLU A 128 -0.04 29.52 -6.57
N ASN A 129 -0.30 28.40 -7.28
CA ASN A 129 -1.13 28.39 -8.48
C ASN A 129 -2.57 28.85 -8.21
N LYS A 130 -3.16 28.45 -7.06
CA LYS A 130 -4.50 28.90 -6.64
C LYS A 130 -4.52 30.40 -6.39
N LYS A 131 -3.55 30.93 -5.64
CA LYS A 131 -3.40 32.38 -5.40
C LYS A 131 -3.24 33.16 -6.71
N GLY A 132 -2.42 32.68 -7.64
CA GLY A 132 -2.23 33.31 -8.95
C GLY A 132 -3.51 33.34 -9.80
N ARG A 133 -4.31 32.26 -9.78
CA ARG A 133 -5.63 32.22 -10.46
C ARG A 133 -6.63 33.21 -9.84
N GLU A 134 -6.60 33.35 -8.53
CA GLU A 134 -7.48 34.26 -7.79
C GLU A 134 -7.12 35.74 -8.06
N CYS A 135 -5.83 36.11 -8.02
CA CYS A 135 -5.37 37.43 -8.45
C CYS A 135 -5.76 37.76 -9.90
N ARG A 136 -5.65 36.79 -10.82
CA ARG A 136 -6.01 36.98 -12.24
C ARG A 136 -7.53 37.20 -12.42
N ARG A 137 -8.37 36.47 -11.66
CA ARG A 137 -9.83 36.66 -11.66
C ARG A 137 -10.24 38.03 -11.16
N VAL A 138 -9.63 38.50 -10.07
CA VAL A 138 -9.90 39.85 -9.52
C VAL A 138 -9.55 40.94 -10.54
N ASN A 139 -8.43 40.80 -11.25
CA ASN A 139 -8.01 41.78 -12.27
C ASN A 139 -8.93 41.84 -13.50
N THR A 140 -9.55 40.73 -13.91
CA THR A 140 -10.52 40.72 -15.03
C THR A 140 -11.92 41.23 -14.66
N ALA A 141 -12.23 41.38 -13.37
CA ALA A 141 -13.52 41.87 -12.89
C ALA A 141 -13.54 43.38 -12.60
N ALA A 142 -12.44 44.10 -12.85
CA ALA A 142 -12.39 45.55 -12.70
C ALA A 142 -13.30 46.24 -13.73
N PRO A 143 -14.23 47.13 -13.31
CA PRO A 143 -15.15 47.77 -14.23
C PRO A 143 -14.40 48.71 -15.18
N SER A 144 -14.65 48.54 -16.48
CA SER A 144 -14.21 49.48 -17.52
C SER A 144 -14.70 50.88 -17.14
N GLN A 145 -13.75 51.78 -16.87
CA GLN A 145 -14.04 53.18 -16.62
C GLN A 145 -14.82 53.75 -17.82
N PRO A 146 -15.93 54.47 -17.62
CA PRO A 146 -16.71 55.04 -18.71
C PRO A 146 -15.89 56.11 -19.44
N ILE A 147 -15.88 56.02 -20.77
CA ILE A 147 -15.22 56.96 -21.67
C ILE A 147 -15.88 58.34 -21.50
N PRO A 148 -15.11 59.43 -21.27
CA PRO A 148 -15.69 60.77 -21.20
C PRO A 148 -16.15 61.21 -22.60
N ILE A 149 -17.36 61.78 -22.66
CA ILE A 149 -17.99 62.35 -23.86
C ILE A 149 -17.43 63.75 -24.11
#